data_AF-A0A7X5CXX7-F1
#
_entry.id   AF-A0A7X5CXX7-F1
#
_cell.length_a   1.000
_cell.length_b   1.000
_cell.length_c   1.000
_cell.angle_alpha   90.00
_cell.angle_beta   90.00
_cell.angle_gamma   90.00
#
_symmetry.space_group_name_H-M   'P 1'
#
loop_
_entity.id
_entity.type
_entity.pdbx_description
1 polymer ?
#
loop_
_entity_poly.entity_id
_entity_poly.type
_entity_poly.pdbx_seq_one_letter_code
_entity_poly.pdbx_strand_id
1 'polypeptide(L)' 'MKQYTVRITDRATADMEEIYNYIALQLQAPENAMRQYNRIAEAIEGLHIFPES' A
#
# COMPACT_ATOMS: atom_id res chain seq x y z
N MET A 1 13.39 -20.50 2.96
CA MET A 1 12.00 -20.02 3.11
C MET A 1 11.35 -20.06 1.73
N LYS A 2 10.05 -20.36 1.63
CA LYS A 2 9.33 -20.27 0.35
C LYS A 2 9.12 -18.78 0.03
N GLN A 3 9.34 -18.40 -1.22
CA GLN A 3 9.04 -17.06 -1.72
C GLN A 3 7.82 -17.14 -2.65
N TYR A 4 6.93 -16.17 -2.52
CA TYR A 4 5.72 -16.06 -3.32
C TYR A 4 5.79 -14.83 -4.21
N THR A 5 5.26 -14.94 -5.43
CA THR A 5 5.09 -13.79 -6.30
C THR A 5 3.81 -13.05 -5.89
N VAL A 6 3.98 -11.86 -5.33
CA VAL A 6 2.86 -10.95 -5.05
C VAL A 6 2.43 -10.30 -6.36
N ARG A 7 1.15 -10.39 -6.70
CA ARG A 7 0.57 -9.74 -7.88
C ARG A 7 -0.34 -8.61 -7.42
N ILE A 8 -0.03 -7.40 -7.86
CA ILE A 8 -0.87 -6.22 -7.62
C ILE A 8 -1.88 -6.13 -8.76
N THR A 9 -3.15 -5.99 -8.41
CA THR A 9 -4.22 -5.76 -9.38
C THR A 9 -4.37 -4.28 -9.64
N ASP A 10 -4.88 -3.91 -10.81
CA ASP A 10 -5.18 -2.50 -11.13
C ASP A 10 -6.09 -1.86 -10.08
N ARG A 11 -7.01 -2.64 -9.50
CA ARG A 11 -7.89 -2.21 -8.41
C ARG A 11 -7.08 -1.89 -7.14
N ALA A 12 -6.15 -2.75 -6.74
CA ALA A 12 -5.32 -2.49 -5.55
C ALA A 12 -4.46 -1.23 -5.73
N THR A 13 -3.96 -0.98 -6.95
CA THR A 13 -3.26 0.27 -7.26
C THR A 13 -4.18 1.49 -7.13
N ALA A 14 -5.39 1.42 -7.70
CA ALA A 14 -6.38 2.50 -7.59
C ALA A 14 -6.80 2.75 -6.14
N ASP A 15 -7.00 1.71 -5.34
CA ASP A 15 -7.33 1.82 -3.92
C ASP A 15 -6.21 2.54 -3.14
N MET A 16 -4.93 2.25 -3.44
CA MET A 16 -3.79 2.95 -2.84
C MET A 16 -3.74 4.43 -3.22
N GLU A 17 -4.04 4.77 -4.47
CA GLU A 17 -4.11 6.16 -4.94
C GLU A 17 -5.28 6.93 -4.30
N GLU A 18 -6.44 6.30 -4.14
CA GLU A 18 -7.60 6.91 -3.51
C GLU A 18 -7.33 7.23 -2.03
N ILE A 19 -6.72 6.29 -1.29
CA ILE A 19 -6.30 6.52 0.10
C ILE A 19 -5.31 7.69 0.18
N TYR A 20 -4.31 7.72 -0.70
CA TYR A 20 -3.35 8.81 -0.74
C TYR A 20 -4.04 10.15 -1.00
N ASN A 21 -4.86 10.24 -2.05
CA ASN A 21 -5.54 11.46 -2.46
C ASN A 21 -6.52 11.96 -1.39
N TYR A 22 -7.25 11.06 -0.73
CA TYR A 22 -8.11 11.42 0.38
C TYR A 22 -7.32 12.12 1.51
N ILE A 23 -6.22 11.52 1.95
CA ILE A 23 -5.42 12.08 3.05
C ILE A 23 -4.68 13.36 2.61
N ALA A 24 -4.08 13.36 1.43
CA ALA A 24 -3.28 14.48 0.94
C ALA A 24 -4.14 15.70 0.57
N LEU A 25 -5.28 15.48 -0.09
CA LEU A 25 -6.09 16.55 -0.66
C LEU A 25 -7.25 16.94 0.24
N GLN A 26 -8.03 15.98 0.76
CA GLN A 26 -9.19 16.29 1.59
C GLN A 26 -8.82 16.61 3.03
N LEU A 27 -7.90 15.84 3.61
CA LEU A 27 -7.41 16.09 4.97
C LEU A 27 -6.21 17.04 5.02
N GLN A 28 -5.70 17.47 3.86
CA GLN A 28 -4.54 18.37 3.72
C GLN A 28 -3.30 17.89 4.49
N ALA A 29 -3.09 16.58 4.57
CA ALA A 29 -2.02 15.94 5.32
C ALA A 29 -1.09 15.09 4.42
N PRO A 30 -0.39 15.70 3.44
CA PRO A 30 0.39 14.97 2.43
C PRO A 30 1.53 14.12 3.03
N GLU A 31 2.14 14.59 4.12
CA GLU A 31 3.15 13.83 4.85
C GLU A 31 2.57 12.54 5.45
N ASN A 32 1.36 12.62 6.01
CA ASN A 32 0.65 11.45 6.52
C ASN A 32 0.23 10.52 5.38
N ALA A 33 -0.20 11.07 4.25
CA ALA A 33 -0.55 10.30 3.07
C ALA A 33 0.65 9.46 2.58
N MET A 34 1.83 10.08 2.44
CA MET A 34 3.06 9.37 2.06
C MET A 34 3.45 8.30 3.10
N ARG A 35 3.34 8.60 4.40
CA ARG A 35 3.61 7.61 5.46
C ARG A 35 2.67 6.42 5.38
N GLN A 36 1.39 6.62 5.11
CA GLN A 36 0.44 5.51 4.96
C GLN A 36 0.71 4.71 3.68
N TYR A 37 0.99 5.40 2.57
CA TYR A 37 1.35 4.74 1.32
C TYR A 37 2.55 3.80 1.51
N ASN A 38 3.63 4.30 2.12
CA ASN A 38 4.83 3.49 2.38
C ASN A 38 4.55 2.29 3.29
N ARG A 39 3.76 2.47 4.36
CA ARG A 39 3.38 1.37 5.25
C ARG A 39 2.61 0.27 4.54
N ILE A 40 1.70 0.63 3.64
CA ILE A 40 0.95 -0.34 2.83
C ILE A 40 1.89 -1.04 1.85
N ALA A 41 2.78 -0.31 1.19
CA ALA A 41 3.76 -0.89 0.26
C ALA A 41 4.69 -1.90 0.96
N GLU A 42 5.24 -1.54 2.13
CA GLU A 42 6.08 -2.44 2.95
C GLU A 42 5.33 -3.71 3.38
N ALA A 43 4.06 -3.58 3.78
CA ALA A 43 3.25 -4.74 4.16
C ALA A 43 2.99 -5.67 2.97
N ILE A 44 2.68 -5.11 1.80
CA ILE A 44 2.49 -5.86 0.54
C ILE A 44 3.79 -6.56 0.14
N GLU A 45 4.93 -5.88 0.23
CA GLU A 45 6.23 -6.50 0.01
C GLU A 45 6.41 -7.68 0.96
N GLY A 46 6.11 -7.55 2.25
CA GLY A 46 6.21 -8.64 3.24
C GLY A 46 5.47 -9.94 2.87
N LEU A 47 4.40 -9.86 2.09
CA LEU A 47 3.60 -11.03 1.66
C LEU A 47 4.40 -12.00 0.79
N HIS A 48 5.50 -11.56 0.16
CA HIS A 48 6.37 -12.47 -0.61
C HIS A 48 7.05 -13.53 0.27
N ILE A 49 7.22 -13.26 1.58
CA ILE A 49 7.80 -14.17 2.56
C ILE A 49 6.70 -14.77 3.46
N PHE A 50 5.71 -13.98 3.85
CA PHE A 50 4.66 -14.35 4.79
C PHE A 50 3.26 -14.08 4.19
N PRO A 51 2.74 -14.94 3.30
CA PRO A 51 1.46 -14.69 2.62
C PRO A 51 0.22 -14.79 3.53
N GLU A 52 0.34 -15.38 4.72
CA GLU A 52 -0.77 -15.60 5.68
C GLU A 52 -0.73 -14.62 6.87
N SER A 53 -0.05 -13.47 6.69
CA SER A 53 0.19 -12.44 7.73
C SER A 53 -1.08 -11.90 8.38
#